data_AF-A0AA51GPN1-F1
#
_entry.id   AF-A0AA51GPN1-F1
#
_cell.length_a   1.000
_cell.length_b   1.000
_cell.length_c   1.000
_cell.angle_alpha   90.00
_cell.angle_beta   90.00
_cell.angle_gamma   90.00
#
_symmetry.space_group_name_H-M   'P 1'
#
loop_
_entity.id
_entity.type
_entity.pdbx_description
1 polymer ?
#
loop_
_entity_poly.entity_id
_entity_poly.type
_entity_poly.pdbx_seq_one_letter_code
_entity_poly.pdbx_strand_id
1 'polypeptide(L)'
;MTQNSLIKKLDDMSPAGKAMLNRLRRVEGQLRGIQRMIIEEKPCYEVLLQLSAARKAMQKACIEILKNYINRCVHEAKDPDLDNLEKLIEALIDIAPAGMVFKEDVVPEEDHEEV
;
A
#
# COMPACT_ATOMS: atom_id res chain seq x y z
N MET A 1 -9.33 -30.95 6.68
CA MET A 1 -8.07 -31.23 5.95
C MET A 1 -7.80 -30.17 4.87
N THR A 2 -7.42 -28.95 5.25
CA THR A 2 -7.19 -27.84 4.28
C THR A 2 -5.96 -26.98 4.57
N GLN A 3 -5.39 -27.02 5.79
CA GLN A 3 -4.20 -26.24 6.16
C GLN A 3 -2.92 -26.66 5.43
N ASN A 4 -2.76 -27.95 5.06
CA ASN A 4 -1.57 -28.41 4.32
C ASN A 4 -1.43 -27.82 2.91
N SER A 5 -2.52 -27.32 2.30
CA SER A 5 -2.46 -26.77 0.93
C SER A 5 -2.01 -25.31 0.89
N LEU A 6 -2.32 -24.51 1.92
CA LEU A 6 -2.01 -23.08 1.95
C LEU A 6 -0.56 -22.82 2.37
N ILE A 7 -0.03 -23.62 3.30
CA ILE A 7 1.39 -23.55 3.71
C ILE A 7 2.27 -23.93 2.51
N LYS A 8 1.93 -25.01 1.81
CA LYS A 8 2.64 -25.40 0.58
C LYS A 8 2.61 -24.29 -0.49
N LYS A 9 1.44 -23.70 -0.74
CA LYS A 9 1.33 -22.54 -1.66
C LYS A 9 2.14 -21.34 -1.21
N LEU A 10 2.33 -21.14 0.10
CA LEU A 10 3.17 -20.08 0.62
C LEU A 10 4.66 -20.38 0.39
N ASP A 11 5.09 -21.62 0.59
CA ASP A 11 6.48 -22.05 0.39
C ASP A 11 6.89 -21.96 -1.09
N ASP A 12 5.99 -22.34 -1.99
CA ASP A 12 6.17 -22.29 -3.45
C ASP A 12 6.01 -20.86 -4.04
N MET A 13 5.61 -19.89 -3.22
CA MET A 13 5.37 -18.51 -3.68
C MET A 13 6.69 -17.78 -3.99
N SER A 14 6.68 -16.94 -5.03
CA SER A 14 7.81 -16.08 -5.38
C SER A 14 8.24 -15.17 -4.21
N PRO A 15 9.51 -14.74 -4.14
CA PRO A 15 9.97 -13.80 -3.11
C PRO A 15 9.12 -12.53 -3.04
N ALA A 16 8.70 -11.99 -4.20
CA ALA A 16 7.81 -10.86 -4.29
C ALA A 16 6.43 -11.15 -3.67
N GLY A 17 5.85 -12.33 -3.97
CA GLY A 17 4.60 -12.80 -3.36
C GLY A 17 4.68 -12.88 -1.84
N LYS A 18 5.74 -13.49 -1.31
CA LYS A 18 5.98 -13.58 0.14
C LYS A 18 6.11 -12.19 0.78
N ALA A 19 6.80 -11.26 0.12
CA ALA A 19 6.96 -9.89 0.59
C ALA A 19 5.62 -9.14 0.64
N MET A 20 4.76 -9.29 -0.37
CA MET A 20 3.40 -8.72 -0.40
C MET A 20 2.57 -9.26 0.77
N LEU A 21 2.57 -10.58 0.99
CA LEU A 21 1.84 -11.18 2.10
C LEU A 21 2.34 -10.68 3.46
N ASN A 22 3.66 -10.54 3.64
CA ASN A 22 4.25 -10.02 4.87
C ASN A 22 3.88 -8.54 5.13
N ARG A 23 3.68 -7.73 4.08
CA ARG A 23 3.13 -6.37 4.22
C ARG A 23 1.69 -6.41 4.72
N LEU A 24 0.84 -7.25 4.14
CA LEU A 24 -0.55 -7.40 4.58
C LEU A 24 -0.67 -7.91 6.03
N ARG A 25 0.15 -8.89 6.42
CA ARG A 25 0.23 -9.37 7.82
C ARG A 25 0.59 -8.26 8.81
N ARG A 26 1.45 -7.32 8.42
CA ARG A 26 1.77 -6.15 9.25
C ARG A 26 0.58 -5.20 9.40
N VAL A 27 -0.13 -4.92 8.30
CA VAL A 27 -1.36 -4.10 8.33
C VAL A 27 -2.42 -4.75 9.23
N GLU A 28 -2.60 -6.06 9.11
CA GLU A 28 -3.50 -6.83 9.97
C GLU A 28 -3.11 -6.70 11.46
N GLY A 29 -1.82 -6.79 11.78
CA GLY A 29 -1.31 -6.55 13.13
C GLY A 29 -1.62 -5.15 13.66
N GLN A 30 -1.51 -4.12 12.81
CA GLN A 30 -1.89 -2.75 13.16
C GLN A 30 -3.39 -2.64 13.46
N LEU A 31 -4.25 -3.24 12.62
CA LEU A 31 -5.70 -3.24 12.83
C LEU A 31 -6.08 -3.94 14.15
N ARG A 32 -5.46 -5.08 14.46
CA ARG A 32 -5.63 -5.76 15.76
C ARG A 32 -5.18 -4.88 16.93
N GLY A 33 -4.10 -4.10 16.76
CA GLY A 33 -3.65 -3.12 17.75
C GLY A 33 -4.66 -2.00 17.98
N ILE A 34 -5.19 -1.43 16.90
CA ILE A 34 -6.22 -0.39 16.94
C ILE A 34 -7.49 -0.89 17.63
N GLN A 35 -7.93 -2.12 17.34
CA GLN A 35 -9.07 -2.74 18.03
C GLN A 35 -8.86 -2.80 19.54
N ARG A 36 -7.66 -3.19 20.01
CA ARG A 36 -7.32 -3.16 21.44
C ARG A 36 -7.35 -1.75 22.01
N MET A 37 -6.81 -0.76 21.30
CA MET A 37 -6.85 0.64 21.75
C MET A 37 -8.29 1.14 21.97
N ILE A 38 -9.24 0.73 21.14
CA ILE A 38 -10.66 1.07 21.29
C ILE A 38 -11.24 0.39 22.54
N ILE A 39 -10.98 -0.90 22.73
CA ILE A 39 -11.43 -1.67 23.91
C ILE A 39 -10.86 -1.08 25.21
N GLU A 40 -9.61 -0.62 25.17
CA GLU A 40 -8.91 0.02 26.30
C GLU A 40 -9.25 1.51 26.46
N GLU A 41 -10.23 2.04 25.71
CA GLU A 41 -10.69 3.43 25.76
C GLU A 41 -9.55 4.47 25.62
N LYS A 42 -8.57 4.18 24.75
CA LYS A 42 -7.47 5.11 24.46
C LYS A 42 -8.00 6.42 23.84
N PRO A 43 -7.26 7.55 23.97
CA PRO A 43 -7.66 8.82 23.38
C PRO A 43 -7.97 8.70 21.89
N CYS A 44 -9.10 9.27 21.46
CA CYS A 44 -9.55 9.19 20.07
C CYS A 44 -8.49 9.70 19.08
N TYR A 45 -7.74 10.74 19.45
CA TYR A 45 -6.65 11.27 18.64
C TYR A 45 -5.54 10.22 18.37
N GLU A 46 -5.17 9.44 19.38
CA GLU A 46 -4.16 8.37 19.22
C GLU A 46 -4.68 7.23 18.35
N VAL A 47 -5.94 6.85 18.51
CA VAL A 47 -6.60 5.85 17.66
C VAL A 47 -6.61 6.31 16.19
N LEU A 48 -6.97 7.57 15.94
CA LEU A 48 -6.95 8.15 14.59
C LEU A 48 -5.54 8.22 14.00
N LEU A 49 -4.52 8.52 14.82
CA LEU A 49 -3.12 8.50 14.37
C LEU A 49 -2.69 7.10 13.94
N GLN A 50 -3.04 6.06 14.70
CA GLN A 50 -2.74 4.68 14.34
C GLN A 50 -3.53 4.20 13.11
N LEU A 51 -4.80 4.60 12.98
CA LEU A 51 -5.58 4.34 11.76
C LEU A 51 -4.93 4.99 10.53
N SER A 52 -4.44 6.22 10.64
CA SER A 52 -3.70 6.89 9.57
C SER A 52 -2.41 6.14 9.20
N ALA A 53 -1.69 5.62 10.20
CA ALA A 53 -0.51 4.78 9.98
C ALA A 53 -0.86 3.46 9.27
N ALA A 54 -1.95 2.80 9.66
CA ALA A 54 -2.44 1.58 9.03
C ALA A 54 -2.88 1.82 7.58
N ARG A 55 -3.59 2.93 7.31
CA ARG A 55 -3.95 3.36 5.96
C ARG A 55 -2.72 3.55 5.07
N LYS A 56 -1.69 4.25 5.55
CA LYS A 56 -0.42 4.45 4.81
C LYS A 56 0.29 3.13 4.54
N ALA A 57 0.31 2.21 5.49
CA ALA A 57 0.90 0.89 5.32
C ALA A 57 0.14 0.05 4.28
N MET A 58 -1.20 0.14 4.27
CA MET A 58 -2.06 -0.49 3.27
C MET A 58 -1.81 0.07 1.87
N GLN A 59 -1.75 1.40 1.71
CA GLN A 59 -1.42 2.04 0.43
C GLN A 59 -0.06 1.56 -0.11
N LYS A 60 0.95 1.45 0.76
CA LYS A 60 2.26 0.89 0.38
C LYS A 60 2.15 -0.57 -0.07
N ALA A 61 1.25 -1.37 0.49
CA ALA A 61 1.03 -2.74 0.04
C ALA A 61 0.40 -2.77 -1.37
N CYS A 62 -0.60 -1.92 -1.63
CA CYS A 62 -1.23 -1.78 -2.95
C CYS A 62 -0.22 -1.42 -4.04
N ILE A 63 0.65 -0.42 -3.78
CA ILE A 63 1.70 0.00 -4.72
C ILE A 63 2.63 -1.18 -5.07
N GLU A 64 3.01 -1.98 -4.09
CA GLU A 64 3.93 -3.10 -4.30
C GLU A 64 3.28 -4.25 -5.07
N ILE A 65 1.97 -4.47 -4.87
CA ILE A 65 1.17 -5.39 -5.69
C ILE A 65 1.15 -4.92 -7.15
N LEU A 66 0.89 -3.63 -7.39
CA LEU A 66 0.90 -3.07 -8.73
C LEU A 66 2.28 -3.18 -9.40
N LYS A 67 3.38 -2.84 -8.69
CA LYS A 67 4.75 -3.00 -9.21
C LYS A 67 5.04 -4.44 -9.63
N ASN A 68 4.65 -5.41 -8.80
CA ASN A 68 4.82 -6.82 -9.12
C ASN A 68 4.00 -7.22 -10.35
N TYR A 69 2.78 -6.70 -10.50
CA TYR A 69 1.98 -6.92 -11.70
C TYR A 69 2.65 -6.32 -12.94
N ILE A 70 3.11 -5.05 -12.88
CA ILE A 70 3.78 -4.37 -13.99
C ILE A 70 5.03 -5.14 -14.44
N ASN A 71 5.87 -5.60 -13.50
CA ASN A 71 7.05 -6.37 -13.84
C ASN A 71 6.68 -7.63 -14.64
N ARG A 72 5.67 -8.38 -14.19
CA ARG A 72 5.23 -9.59 -14.90
C ARG A 72 4.55 -9.30 -16.22
N CYS A 73 3.66 -8.30 -16.24
CA CYS A 73 2.89 -7.92 -17.42
C CYS A 73 3.80 -7.37 -18.52
N VAL A 74 4.72 -6.48 -18.18
CA VAL A 74 5.55 -5.77 -19.17
C VAL A 74 6.84 -6.52 -19.52
N HIS A 75 7.50 -7.16 -18.55
CA HIS A 75 8.83 -7.76 -18.79
C HIS A 75 8.79 -9.26 -19.06
N GLU A 76 7.77 -9.98 -18.58
CA GLU A 76 7.71 -11.44 -18.68
C GLU A 76 6.66 -11.95 -19.67
N ALA A 77 5.67 -11.12 -20.04
CA ALA A 77 4.59 -11.53 -20.94
C ALA A 77 4.98 -11.37 -22.41
N LYS A 78 4.68 -12.40 -23.22
CA LYS A 78 4.80 -12.33 -24.69
C LYS A 78 3.75 -11.40 -25.30
N ASP A 79 2.59 -11.30 -24.66
CA ASP A 79 1.48 -10.41 -25.02
C ASP A 79 0.97 -9.76 -23.72
N PRO A 80 1.30 -8.49 -23.45
CA PRO A 80 0.96 -7.82 -22.20
C PRO A 80 -0.54 -7.47 -22.13
N ASP A 81 -1.18 -7.83 -21.01
CA ASP A 81 -2.58 -7.46 -20.72
C ASP A 81 -2.64 -6.03 -20.15
N LEU A 82 -2.74 -5.07 -21.08
CA LEU A 82 -2.79 -3.64 -20.78
C LEU A 82 -4.14 -3.21 -20.19
N ASP A 83 -5.24 -3.83 -20.60
CA ASP A 83 -6.57 -3.54 -20.06
C ASP A 83 -6.64 -3.86 -18.56
N ASN A 84 -6.04 -4.98 -18.15
CA ASN A 84 -5.96 -5.32 -16.73
C ASN A 84 -4.94 -4.45 -15.98
N LEU A 85 -3.89 -3.96 -16.64
CA LEU A 85 -2.99 -2.97 -16.04
C LEU A 85 -3.73 -1.66 -15.73
N GLU A 86 -4.53 -1.16 -16.67
CA GLU A 86 -5.32 0.07 -16.52
C GLU A 86 -6.26 -0.04 -15.32
N LYS A 87 -7.02 -1.15 -15.21
CA LYS A 87 -7.89 -1.40 -14.05
C LYS A 87 -7.17 -1.39 -12.71
N LEU A 88 -5.95 -1.92 -12.66
CA LEU A 88 -5.15 -1.92 -11.43
C LEU A 88 -4.63 -0.52 -11.08
N ILE A 89 -4.34 0.31 -12.09
CA ILE A 89 -3.98 1.72 -11.90
C ILE A 89 -5.18 2.50 -11.36
N GLU A 90 -6.37 2.34 -11.95
CA GLU A 90 -7.61 2.97 -11.46
C GLU A 90 -7.87 2.61 -9.99
N ALA A 91 -7.81 1.32 -9.64
CA ALA A 91 -7.99 0.87 -8.26
C ALA A 91 -6.97 1.46 -7.29
N LEU A 92 -5.74 1.76 -7.75
CA LEU A 92 -4.73 2.41 -6.91
C LEU A 92 -5.03 3.90 -6.70
N ILE A 93 -5.53 4.59 -7.74
CA ILE A 93 -5.92 6.00 -7.68
C ILE A 93 -7.04 6.19 -6.65
N ASP A 94 -8.04 5.31 -6.63
CA ASP A 94 -9.16 5.36 -5.67
C ASP A 94 -8.72 5.23 -4.21
N ILE A 95 -7.63 4.51 -3.96
CA ILE A 95 -7.08 4.31 -2.61
C ILE A 95 -6.21 5.51 -2.19
N ALA A 96 -5.63 6.24 -3.15
CA ALA A 96 -4.82 7.42 -2.87
C ALA A 96 -5.70 8.55 -2.32
N PRO A 97 -5.24 9.30 -1.30
CA PRO A 97 -5.99 10.48 -0.85
C PRO A 97 -6.03 11.51 -1.97
N ALA A 98 -7.17 12.20 -2.12
CA ALA A 98 -7.42 13.26 -3.11
C ALA A 98 -6.51 14.52 -3.00
N GLY A 99 -5.39 14.44 -2.29
CA GLY A 99 -4.38 15.51 -2.14
C GLY A 99 -2.94 15.03 -2.39
N MET A 100 -2.76 13.86 -3.00
CA MET A 100 -1.46 13.35 -3.47
C MET A 100 -1.27 13.55 -4.98
N VAL A 101 -2.11 14.36 -5.62
CA VAL A 101 -1.77 15.02 -6.89
C VAL A 101 -0.58 15.91 -6.57
N PHE A 102 0.49 15.77 -7.35
CA PHE A 102 1.74 16.53 -7.31
C PHE A 102 1.59 17.85 -6.54
N LYS A 103 2.26 17.95 -5.39
CA LYS A 103 2.52 19.26 -4.78
C LYS A 103 3.31 20.00 -5.86
N GLU A 104 2.69 20.95 -6.55
CA GLU A 104 3.45 21.94 -7.32
C GLU A 104 4.57 22.40 -6.40
N ASP A 105 5.80 22.26 -6.88
CA ASP A 105 6.96 22.79 -6.20
C ASP A 105 6.69 24.28 -5.98
N VAL A 106 6.34 24.64 -4.74
CA VAL A 106 6.34 26.02 -4.29
C VAL A 106 7.79 26.43 -4.34
N VAL A 107 8.19 26.99 -5.48
CA VAL A 107 9.43 27.74 -5.62
C VAL A 107 9.35 28.86 -4.58
N PRO A 108 10.22 28.90 -3.55
CA PRO A 108 10.26 30.06 -2.68
C PRO A 108 10.65 31.26 -3.56
N GLU A 109 9.80 32.30 -3.58
CA GLU A 109 10.21 33.60 -4.10
C GLU A 109 11.47 34.00 -3.35
N GLU A 110 12.58 34.14 -4.08
CA GLU A 110 13.77 34.78 -3.54
C GLU A 110 13.39 36.23 -3.27
N ASP A 111 13.26 36.58 -1.99
CA ASP A 111 13.21 37.97 -1.55
C ASP A 111 14.49 38.66 -2.03
N HIS A 112 14.40 39.36 -3.15
CA HIS A 112 15.37 40.37 -3.55
C HIS A 112 15.29 41.50 -2.52
N GLU A 113 16.07 41.37 -1.46
CA GLU A 113 16.42 42.48 -0.59
C GLU A 113 17.30 43.44 -1.40
N GLU A 114 16.68 44.48 -1.97
CA GLU A 114 17.38 45.68 -2.44
C GLU A 114 18.13 46.30 -1.26
N VAL A 115 19.46 46.22 -1.30
CA VAL A 115 20.37 47.11 -0.57
C VAL A 115 21.51 47.52 -1.49
#